data_AF-A0A212ILA6-F1
#
_entry.id   AF-A0A212ILA6-F1
#
_cell.length_a   1.000
_cell.length_b   1.000
_cell.length_c   1.000
_cell.angle_alpha   90.00
_cell.angle_beta   90.00
_cell.angle_gamma   90.00
#
_symmetry.space_group_name_H-M   'P 1'
#
loop_
_entity.id
_entity.type
_entity.pdbx_description
1 polymer ?
#
loop_
_entity_poly.entity_id
_entity_poly.type
_entity_poly.pdbx_seq_one_letter_code
_entity_poly.pdbx_strand_id
1 'polypeptide(L)'
;MSRKDGLLALLVVVVWGLNFVVIKVGLHNMPPLMLAGLRFLLVAFPAIFFVARPKIPLSLLLGYGLTISFGQFAFLFSAIKFGMPAGLASLVLQAQAFFTIILGAFAFGERLQGKQLVGIALAVFGVLVLIEASLNGQHVGMLGFMLTLAAALSWACGNIFNKKIMQHTSRPAVMSLVVWSALIPIVPFFLASLLLDGPAQITQSLVAIDLTTILSLVYLAFVATIVGYGIWGSLLGRYETWRVAPLSLLVPVVGLASAAVLLDETLSGLQLLGALLIMAGLYINVFGFRLRKVASVKG
;
A
#
# COMPACT_ATOMS: atom_id res chain seq x y z
N MET A 1 25.36 -4.29 -1.04
CA MET A 1 24.35 -4.66 -2.05
C MET A 1 25.04 -4.57 -3.39
N SER A 2 24.93 -5.60 -4.24
CA SER A 2 25.46 -5.52 -5.61
C SER A 2 24.79 -4.38 -6.37
N ARG A 3 25.48 -3.77 -7.34
CA ARG A 3 24.91 -2.71 -8.20
C ARG A 3 23.64 -3.20 -8.91
N LYS A 4 23.63 -4.46 -9.35
CA LYS A 4 22.47 -5.11 -10.00
C LYS A 4 21.26 -5.15 -9.06
N ASP A 5 21.47 -5.56 -7.82
CA ASP A 5 20.39 -5.65 -6.82
C ASP A 5 19.89 -4.27 -6.36
N GLY A 6 20.76 -3.25 -6.38
CA GLY A 6 20.38 -1.84 -6.22
C GLY A 6 19.43 -1.36 -7.30
N LEU A 7 19.73 -1.66 -8.56
CA LEU A 7 18.86 -1.33 -9.69
C LEU A 7 17.54 -2.09 -9.62
N LEU A 8 17.54 -3.36 -9.21
CA LEU A 8 16.32 -4.14 -9.00
C LEU A 8 15.44 -3.54 -7.89
N ALA A 9 16.05 -3.10 -6.79
CA ALA A 9 15.29 -2.44 -5.73
C ALA A 9 14.69 -1.11 -6.19
N LEU A 10 15.43 -0.31 -6.96
CA LEU A 10 14.93 0.94 -7.54
C LEU A 10 13.81 0.68 -8.55
N LEU A 11 13.92 -0.37 -9.36
CA LEU A 11 12.87 -0.80 -10.27
C LEU A 11 11.58 -1.11 -9.51
N VAL A 12 11.66 -1.86 -8.40
CA VAL A 12 10.49 -2.13 -7.54
C VAL A 12 9.88 -0.85 -7.00
N VAL A 13 10.70 0.09 -6.53
CA VAL A 13 10.23 1.40 -6.04
C VAL A 13 9.47 2.15 -7.13
N VAL A 14 9.99 2.16 -8.35
CA VAL A 14 9.33 2.82 -9.49
C VAL A 14 8.03 2.12 -9.83
N VAL A 15 8.05 0.79 -9.89
CA VAL A 15 6.86 -0.02 -10.19
C VAL A 15 5.75 0.19 -9.16
N TRP A 16 6.10 0.26 -7.87
CA TRP A 16 5.14 0.52 -6.79
C TRP A 16 4.69 1.99 -6.74
N GLY A 17 5.57 2.95 -7.03
CA GLY A 17 5.20 4.37 -7.12
C GLY A 17 4.19 4.62 -8.23
N LEU A 18 4.42 4.03 -9.42
CA LEU A 18 3.51 4.10 -10.56
C LEU A 18 2.17 3.37 -10.31
N ASN A 19 2.09 2.50 -9.30
CA ASN A 19 0.88 1.73 -9.00
C ASN A 19 -0.34 2.64 -8.80
N PHE A 20 -0.17 3.76 -8.09
CA PHE A 20 -1.25 4.71 -7.80
C PHE A 20 -1.76 5.42 -9.06
N VAL A 21 -0.83 5.80 -9.96
CA VAL A 21 -1.18 6.39 -11.26
C VAL A 21 -1.96 5.39 -12.10
N VAL A 22 -1.45 4.15 -12.20
CA VAL A 22 -2.11 3.10 -13.00
C VAL A 22 -3.48 2.73 -12.42
N ILE A 23 -3.65 2.74 -11.09
CA ILE A 23 -4.98 2.58 -10.49
C ILE A 23 -5.90 3.70 -10.97
N LYS A 24 -5.48 4.97 -10.85
CA LYS A 24 -6.32 6.10 -11.25
C LYS A 24 -6.72 6.06 -12.73
N VAL A 25 -5.79 5.70 -13.61
CA VAL A 25 -6.05 5.51 -15.04
C VAL A 25 -7.01 4.33 -15.28
N GLY A 26 -6.80 3.19 -14.63
CA GLY A 26 -7.65 2.01 -14.79
C GLY A 26 -9.09 2.19 -14.26
N LEU A 27 -9.30 3.14 -13.34
CA LEU A 27 -10.61 3.47 -12.75
C LEU A 27 -11.50 4.37 -13.61
N HIS A 28 -11.01 4.84 -14.77
CA HIS A 28 -11.77 5.75 -15.63
C HIS A 28 -13.09 5.10 -16.10
N ASN A 29 -13.03 3.86 -16.58
CA ASN A 29 -14.18 3.15 -17.16
C ASN A 29 -14.66 1.93 -16.32
N MET A 30 -14.03 1.67 -15.18
CA MET A 30 -14.31 0.49 -14.37
C MET A 30 -14.56 0.85 -12.89
N PRO A 31 -15.55 0.22 -12.24
CA PRO A 31 -15.76 0.40 -10.81
C PRO A 31 -14.54 -0.01 -9.98
N PRO A 32 -14.28 0.68 -8.86
CA PRO A 32 -13.08 0.45 -8.06
C PRO A 32 -12.98 -0.96 -7.50
N LEU A 33 -14.09 -1.49 -7.00
CA LEU A 33 -14.11 -2.81 -6.40
C LEU A 33 -14.04 -3.91 -7.45
N MET A 34 -14.60 -3.67 -8.65
CA MET A 34 -14.46 -4.56 -9.80
C MET A 34 -13.00 -4.66 -10.27
N LEU A 35 -12.31 -3.53 -10.42
CA LEU A 35 -10.90 -3.48 -10.82
C LEU A 35 -10.01 -4.19 -9.79
N ALA A 36 -10.26 -3.97 -8.50
CA ALA A 36 -9.56 -4.66 -7.42
C ALA A 36 -9.83 -6.18 -7.44
N GLY A 37 -11.09 -6.59 -7.60
CA GLY A 37 -11.48 -8.00 -7.71
C GLY A 37 -10.79 -8.72 -8.86
N LEU A 38 -10.78 -8.11 -10.06
CA LEU A 38 -10.08 -8.64 -11.24
C LEU A 38 -8.58 -8.73 -11.02
N ARG A 39 -7.95 -7.71 -10.42
CA ARG A 39 -6.53 -7.75 -10.05
C ARG A 39 -6.22 -8.95 -9.15
N PHE A 40 -7.00 -9.15 -8.08
CA PHE A 40 -6.78 -10.25 -7.15
C PHE A 40 -7.07 -11.62 -7.78
N LEU A 41 -8.08 -11.70 -8.65
CA LEU A 41 -8.36 -12.91 -9.42
C LEU A 41 -7.16 -13.30 -10.31
N LEU A 42 -6.62 -12.35 -11.08
CA LEU A 42 -5.47 -12.56 -11.96
C LEU A 42 -4.19 -12.93 -11.20
N VAL A 43 -4.01 -12.44 -9.98
CA VAL A 43 -2.85 -12.78 -9.14
C VAL A 43 -3.03 -14.15 -8.48
N ALA A 44 -4.19 -14.41 -7.89
CA ALA A 44 -4.41 -15.60 -7.08
C ALA A 44 -4.65 -16.85 -7.93
N PHE A 45 -5.26 -16.72 -9.11
CA PHE A 45 -5.59 -17.84 -9.98
C PHE A 45 -4.34 -18.62 -10.45
N PRO A 46 -3.27 -18.00 -10.97
CA PRO A 46 -2.05 -18.74 -11.30
C PRO A 46 -1.36 -19.27 -10.03
N ALA A 47 -1.33 -18.47 -8.97
CA ALA A 47 -0.53 -18.77 -7.79
C ALA A 47 -1.08 -19.93 -6.96
N ILE A 48 -2.41 -20.19 -6.97
CA ILE A 48 -3.01 -21.29 -6.21
C ILE A 48 -2.50 -22.67 -6.67
N PHE A 49 -2.15 -22.82 -7.95
CA PHE A 49 -1.67 -24.08 -8.51
C PHE A 49 -0.24 -24.43 -8.10
N PHE A 50 0.57 -23.43 -7.70
CA PHE A 50 1.98 -23.61 -7.38
C PHE A 50 2.27 -23.50 -5.87
N VAL A 51 1.31 -23.05 -5.07
CA VAL A 51 1.56 -22.70 -3.67
C VAL A 51 0.64 -23.45 -2.71
N ALA A 52 1.25 -24.32 -1.91
CA ALA A 52 0.55 -25.12 -0.90
C ALA A 52 -0.19 -24.27 0.15
N ARG A 53 -1.31 -24.80 0.66
CA ARG A 53 -2.14 -24.14 1.68
C ARG A 53 -1.41 -23.96 3.01
N PRO A 54 -1.44 -22.77 3.63
CA PRO A 54 -0.82 -22.57 4.93
C PRO A 54 -1.59 -23.33 6.02
N LYS A 55 -0.87 -24.03 6.89
CA LYS A 55 -1.42 -24.78 8.03
C LYS A 55 -1.73 -23.86 9.21
N ILE A 56 -2.67 -22.94 9.03
CA ILE A 56 -3.08 -21.95 10.04
C ILE A 56 -4.62 -21.94 10.21
N PRO A 57 -5.12 -21.51 11.39
CA PRO A 57 -6.55 -21.34 11.60
C PRO A 57 -7.18 -20.45 10.53
N LEU A 58 -8.32 -20.88 9.99
CA LEU A 58 -9.02 -20.14 8.94
C LEU A 58 -9.44 -18.74 9.39
N SER A 59 -9.77 -18.56 10.68
CA SER A 59 -10.11 -17.25 11.25
C SER A 59 -8.96 -16.24 11.16
N LEU A 60 -7.71 -16.67 11.35
CA LEU A 60 -6.54 -15.80 11.21
C LEU A 60 -6.25 -15.50 9.74
N LEU A 61 -6.42 -16.49 8.86
CA LEU A 61 -6.27 -16.31 7.42
C LEU A 61 -7.33 -15.34 6.88
N LEU A 62 -8.59 -15.47 7.29
CA LEU A 62 -9.69 -14.57 6.96
C LEU A 62 -9.44 -13.16 7.51
N GLY A 63 -9.07 -13.04 8.79
CA GLY A 63 -8.72 -11.74 9.39
C GLY A 63 -7.60 -11.03 8.63
N TYR A 64 -6.54 -11.77 8.28
CA TYR A 64 -5.44 -11.26 7.47
C TYR A 64 -5.90 -10.83 6.07
N GLY A 65 -6.58 -11.71 5.31
CA GLY A 65 -7.02 -11.41 3.94
C GLY A 65 -8.08 -10.31 3.86
N LEU A 66 -9.00 -10.22 4.81
CA LEU A 66 -10.03 -9.18 4.84
C LEU A 66 -9.47 -7.80 5.18
N THR A 67 -8.38 -7.74 5.96
CA THR A 67 -7.78 -6.46 6.35
C THR A 67 -6.71 -6.01 5.35
N ILE A 68 -5.71 -6.86 5.09
CA ILE A 68 -4.58 -6.51 4.21
C ILE A 68 -4.94 -6.52 2.72
N SER A 69 -5.87 -7.39 2.30
CA SER A 69 -6.20 -7.52 0.87
C SER A 69 -7.52 -6.83 0.55
N PHE A 70 -8.61 -7.15 1.25
CA PHE A 70 -9.91 -6.54 0.93
C PHE A 70 -9.98 -5.09 1.41
N GLY A 71 -9.91 -4.85 2.72
CA GLY A 71 -10.13 -3.53 3.30
C GLY A 71 -9.15 -2.47 2.80
N GLN A 72 -7.85 -2.78 2.81
CA GLN A 72 -6.83 -1.88 2.26
C GLN A 72 -7.16 -1.43 0.83
N PHE A 73 -7.39 -2.37 -0.09
CA PHE A 73 -7.56 -2.04 -1.50
C PHE A 73 -8.96 -1.52 -1.82
N ALA A 74 -10.00 -1.97 -1.12
CA ALA A 74 -11.37 -1.46 -1.24
C ALA A 74 -11.41 0.03 -0.91
N PHE A 75 -10.84 0.41 0.23
CA PHE A 75 -10.81 1.81 0.64
C PHE A 75 -9.88 2.64 -0.25
N LEU A 76 -8.72 2.12 -0.65
CA LEU A 76 -7.78 2.85 -1.51
C LEU A 76 -8.34 3.10 -2.92
N PHE A 77 -8.90 2.09 -3.57
CA PHE A 77 -9.46 2.25 -4.92
C PHE A 77 -10.68 3.17 -4.89
N SER A 78 -11.53 3.03 -3.86
CA SER A 78 -12.65 3.96 -3.64
C SER A 78 -12.15 5.38 -3.39
N ALA A 79 -11.11 5.57 -2.57
CA ALA A 79 -10.53 6.88 -2.31
C ALA A 79 -10.12 7.61 -3.59
N ILE A 80 -9.40 6.91 -4.47
CA ILE A 80 -8.95 7.46 -5.75
C ILE A 80 -10.15 7.78 -6.66
N LYS A 81 -11.18 6.91 -6.69
CA LYS A 81 -12.41 7.17 -7.45
C LYS A 81 -13.17 8.40 -6.93
N PHE A 82 -13.19 8.62 -5.62
CA PHE A 82 -13.85 9.76 -4.97
C PHE A 82 -12.98 11.02 -4.88
N GLY A 83 -11.93 11.12 -5.71
CA GLY A 83 -11.18 12.36 -5.90
C GLY A 83 -9.91 12.50 -5.05
N MET A 84 -9.41 11.42 -4.44
CA MET A 84 -8.07 11.43 -3.86
C MET A 84 -7.02 11.48 -4.97
N PRO A 85 -6.12 12.48 -4.99
CA PRO A 85 -5.00 12.51 -5.93
C PRO A 85 -4.09 11.28 -5.74
N ALA A 86 -3.62 10.69 -6.85
CA ALA A 86 -2.81 9.47 -6.82
C ALA A 86 -1.50 9.70 -6.05
N GLY A 87 -0.88 10.86 -6.24
CA GLY A 87 0.34 11.24 -5.53
C GLY A 87 0.13 11.28 -4.01
N LEU A 88 -0.91 11.98 -3.55
CA LEU A 88 -1.24 12.07 -2.12
C LEU A 88 -1.66 10.71 -1.54
N ALA A 89 -2.37 9.88 -2.31
CA ALA A 89 -2.78 8.56 -1.86
C ALA A 89 -1.55 7.69 -1.52
N SER A 90 -0.50 7.76 -2.34
CA SER A 90 0.75 7.03 -2.11
C SER A 90 1.46 7.41 -0.81
N LEU A 91 1.34 8.67 -0.41
CA LEU A 91 1.94 9.20 0.81
C LEU A 91 1.07 8.91 2.04
N VAL A 92 -0.21 9.25 1.99
CA VAL A 92 -1.13 9.09 3.12
C VAL A 92 -1.28 7.62 3.49
N LEU A 93 -1.21 6.70 2.51
CA LEU A 93 -1.22 5.26 2.78
C LEU A 93 -0.04 4.82 3.67
N GLN A 94 1.09 5.51 3.64
CA GLN A 94 2.25 5.22 4.50
C GLN A 94 1.96 5.43 5.99
N ALA A 95 0.85 6.10 6.33
CA ALA A 95 0.35 6.18 7.70
C ALA A 95 0.19 4.79 8.35
N GLN A 96 0.04 3.73 7.54
CA GLN A 96 -0.03 2.34 7.98
C GLN A 96 1.15 1.93 8.87
N ALA A 97 2.35 2.50 8.64
CA ALA A 97 3.52 2.23 9.48
C ALA A 97 3.31 2.71 10.93
N PHE A 98 2.76 3.91 11.10
CA PHE A 98 2.47 4.46 12.43
C PHE A 98 1.32 3.73 13.10
N PHE A 99 0.23 3.46 12.37
CA PHE A 99 -0.88 2.67 12.89
C PHE A 99 -0.44 1.26 13.31
N THR A 100 0.45 0.62 12.55
CA THR A 100 0.98 -0.71 12.90
C THR A 100 1.75 -0.67 14.21
N ILE A 101 2.55 0.37 14.45
CA ILE A 101 3.30 0.54 15.69
C ILE A 101 2.36 0.77 16.88
N ILE A 102 1.35 1.63 16.72
CA ILE A 102 0.36 1.93 17.75
C ILE A 102 -0.43 0.66 18.10
N LEU A 103 -0.99 -0.02 17.09
CA LEU A 103 -1.73 -1.26 17.28
C LEU A 103 -0.83 -2.37 17.84
N GLY A 104 0.45 -2.40 17.46
CA GLY A 104 1.43 -3.35 17.99
C GLY A 104 1.70 -3.14 19.49
N ALA A 105 1.83 -1.89 19.92
CA ALA A 105 1.94 -1.54 21.34
C ALA A 105 0.71 -1.98 22.14
N PHE A 106 -0.51 -1.77 21.61
CA PHE A 106 -1.75 -2.22 22.27
C PHE A 106 -1.92 -3.74 22.27
N ALA A 107 -1.65 -4.42 21.14
CA ALA A 107 -1.91 -5.85 20.99
C ALA A 107 -0.84 -6.75 21.63
N PHE A 108 0.42 -6.30 21.67
CA PHE A 108 1.57 -7.09 22.15
C PHE A 108 2.29 -6.47 23.36
N GLY A 109 1.83 -5.32 23.87
CA GLY A 109 2.46 -4.65 25.00
C GLY A 109 3.85 -4.08 24.70
N GLU A 110 4.14 -3.79 23.43
CA GLU A 110 5.45 -3.28 23.02
C GLU A 110 5.69 -1.85 23.50
N ARG A 111 6.88 -1.60 24.03
CA ARG A 111 7.26 -0.25 24.47
C ARG A 111 7.59 0.63 23.27
N LEU A 112 6.87 1.74 23.14
CA LEU A 112 7.15 2.77 22.14
C LEU A 112 8.46 3.49 22.48
N GLN A 113 9.37 3.55 21.50
CA GLN A 113 10.62 4.29 21.64
C GLN A 113 10.39 5.78 21.41
N GLY A 114 11.15 6.66 22.09
CA GLY A 114 11.00 8.12 21.95
C GLY A 114 11.05 8.64 20.51
N LYS A 115 11.88 8.02 19.65
CA LYS A 115 11.91 8.33 18.21
C LYS A 115 10.60 8.02 17.47
N GLN A 116 9.88 6.96 17.87
CA GLN A 116 8.60 6.59 17.27
C GLN A 116 7.52 7.58 17.68
N LEU A 117 7.53 8.06 18.93
CA LEU A 117 6.64 9.12 19.41
C LEU A 117 6.82 10.41 18.62
N VAL A 118 8.07 10.85 18.38
CA VAL A 118 8.34 12.03 17.55
C VAL A 118 7.91 11.82 16.10
N GLY A 119 8.17 10.65 15.52
CA GLY A 119 7.71 10.32 14.17
C GLY A 119 6.18 10.34 14.05
N ILE A 120 5.47 9.80 15.04
CA ILE A 120 4.01 9.83 15.12
C ILE A 120 3.50 11.28 15.24
N ALA A 121 4.10 12.09 16.12
CA ALA A 121 3.69 13.49 16.31
C ALA A 121 3.83 14.29 15.00
N LEU A 122 4.95 14.14 14.29
CA LEU A 122 5.15 14.79 12.99
C LEU A 122 4.16 14.31 11.93
N ALA A 123 3.87 13.01 11.89
CA ALA A 123 2.89 12.45 10.96
C ALA A 123 1.47 12.96 11.25
N VAL A 124 1.07 13.02 12.52
CA VAL A 124 -0.22 13.59 12.94
C VAL A 124 -0.31 15.06 12.53
N PHE A 125 0.74 15.84 12.77
CA PHE A 125 0.77 17.24 12.35
C PHE A 125 0.68 17.38 10.82
N GLY A 126 1.42 16.57 10.06
CA GLY A 126 1.32 16.53 8.61
C GLY A 126 -0.09 16.17 8.11
N VAL A 127 -0.76 15.20 8.75
CA VAL A 127 -2.15 14.84 8.45
C VAL A 127 -3.10 16.01 8.72
N LEU A 128 -2.94 16.74 9.83
CA LEU A 128 -3.75 17.92 10.14
C LEU A 128 -3.59 19.01 9.08
N VAL A 129 -2.35 19.29 8.66
CA VAL A 129 -2.06 20.24 7.56
C VAL A 129 -2.72 19.79 6.25
N LEU A 130 -2.72 18.49 5.94
CA LEU A 130 -3.42 17.97 4.75
C LEU A 130 -4.94 18.09 4.84
N ILE A 131 -5.52 17.91 6.02
CA ILE A 131 -6.96 18.10 6.26
C ILE A 131 -7.32 19.58 6.07
N GLU A 132 -6.54 20.50 6.64
CA GLU A 132 -6.72 21.94 6.47
C GLU A 132 -6.62 22.36 5.00
N ALA A 133 -5.64 21.82 4.26
CA ALA A 133 -5.53 22.05 2.82
C ALA A 133 -6.78 21.57 2.06
N SER A 134 -7.36 20.45 2.48
CA SER A 134 -8.57 19.89 1.87
C SER A 134 -9.82 20.72 2.18
N LEU A 135 -9.93 21.26 3.40
CA LEU A 135 -11.07 22.09 3.84
C LEU A 135 -11.09 23.49 3.19
N ASN A 136 -9.93 24.05 2.84
CA ASN A 136 -9.80 25.35 2.17
C ASN A 136 -10.18 25.32 0.66
N GLY A 137 -11.02 24.38 0.23
CA GLY A 137 -11.52 24.31 -1.15
C GLY A 137 -10.51 23.82 -2.18
N GLN A 138 -9.35 23.27 -1.75
CA GLN A 138 -8.34 22.77 -2.66
C GLN A 138 -8.56 21.30 -3.01
N HIS A 139 -9.64 21.03 -3.77
CA HIS A 139 -9.90 19.87 -4.65
C HIS A 139 -9.67 18.44 -4.12
N VAL A 140 -9.26 18.22 -2.87
CA VAL A 140 -9.16 16.89 -2.26
C VAL A 140 -10.48 16.63 -1.53
N GLY A 141 -11.26 15.68 -2.05
CA GLY A 141 -12.44 15.22 -1.35
C GLY A 141 -12.04 14.67 0.03
N MET A 142 -12.49 15.29 1.11
CA MET A 142 -12.27 14.83 2.49
C MET A 142 -12.61 13.34 2.65
N LEU A 143 -13.62 12.88 1.92
CA LEU A 143 -13.99 11.47 1.83
C LEU A 143 -12.86 10.60 1.28
N GLY A 144 -12.21 10.99 0.17
CA GLY A 144 -11.06 10.26 -0.39
C GLY A 144 -9.88 10.20 0.57
N PHE A 145 -9.61 11.30 1.29
CA PHE A 145 -8.57 11.33 2.32
C PHE A 145 -8.88 10.36 3.48
N MET A 146 -10.10 10.40 4.02
CA MET A 146 -10.53 9.53 5.11
C MET A 146 -10.55 8.06 4.70
N LEU A 147 -10.97 7.75 3.47
CA LEU A 147 -10.87 6.41 2.90
C LEU A 147 -9.41 5.96 2.78
N THR A 148 -8.48 6.84 2.40
CA THR A 148 -7.05 6.48 2.36
C THR A 148 -6.49 6.19 3.75
N LEU A 149 -6.90 6.94 4.77
CA LEU A 149 -6.55 6.64 6.16
C LEU A 149 -7.17 5.33 6.64
N ALA A 150 -8.42 5.04 6.25
CA ALA A 150 -9.06 3.75 6.53
C ALA A 150 -8.33 2.59 5.84
N ALA A 151 -7.85 2.79 4.61
CA ALA A 151 -7.01 1.82 3.91
C ALA A 151 -5.71 1.56 4.67
N ALA A 152 -5.05 2.63 5.13
CA ALA A 152 -3.82 2.53 5.92
C ALA A 152 -4.04 1.81 7.27
N LEU A 153 -5.16 2.09 7.94
CA LEU A 153 -5.53 1.42 9.19
C LEU A 153 -5.84 -0.07 8.96
N SER A 154 -6.57 -0.37 7.88
CA SER A 154 -6.89 -1.76 7.50
C SER A 154 -5.62 -2.56 7.22
N TRP A 155 -4.67 -1.97 6.49
CA TRP A 155 -3.35 -2.57 6.29
C TRP A 155 -2.63 -2.79 7.63
N ALA A 156 -2.62 -1.80 8.52
CA ALA A 156 -2.01 -1.94 9.83
C ALA A 156 -2.61 -3.09 10.65
N CYS A 157 -3.93 -3.26 10.65
CA CYS A 157 -4.60 -4.43 11.24
C CYS A 157 -4.10 -5.74 10.61
N GLY A 158 -3.95 -5.78 9.28
CA GLY A 158 -3.37 -6.91 8.56
C GLY A 158 -1.94 -7.23 9.00
N ASN A 159 -1.11 -6.23 9.26
CA ASN A 159 0.24 -6.42 9.80
C ASN A 159 0.21 -7.06 11.21
N ILE A 160 -0.76 -6.70 12.06
CA ILE A 160 -0.96 -7.33 13.38
C ILE A 160 -1.36 -8.80 13.23
N PHE A 161 -2.30 -9.12 12.33
CA PHE A 161 -2.64 -10.51 12.02
C PHE A 161 -1.44 -11.29 11.51
N ASN A 162 -0.66 -10.72 10.59
CA ASN A 162 0.57 -11.33 10.08
C ASN A 162 1.54 -11.67 11.22
N LYS A 163 1.79 -10.71 12.12
CA LYS A 163 2.66 -10.91 13.28
C LYS A 163 2.14 -12.02 14.20
N LYS A 164 0.85 -12.05 14.47
CA LYS A 164 0.20 -13.11 15.27
C LYS A 164 0.33 -14.49 14.59
N ILE A 165 0.21 -14.55 13.26
CA ILE A 165 0.40 -15.78 12.48
C ILE A 165 1.86 -16.25 12.53
N MET A 166 2.83 -15.34 12.45
CA MET A 166 4.27 -15.66 12.53
C MET A 166 4.70 -16.16 13.93
N GLN A 167 3.94 -15.83 14.98
CA GLN A 167 4.14 -16.38 16.32
C GLN A 167 3.54 -17.79 16.50
N HIS A 168 2.75 -18.27 15.54
CA HIS A 168 2.12 -19.58 15.61
C HIS A 168 3.10 -20.71 15.24
N THR A 169 2.95 -21.88 15.87
CA THR A 169 3.89 -23.02 15.78
C THR A 169 4.18 -23.46 14.34
N SER A 170 3.17 -23.41 13.47
CA SER A 170 3.28 -23.87 12.08
C SER A 170 4.10 -22.95 11.16
N ARG A 171 4.38 -21.70 11.57
CA ARG A 171 5.08 -20.64 10.82
C ARG A 171 5.01 -20.80 9.29
N PRO A 172 3.87 -20.50 8.65
CA PRO A 172 3.71 -20.73 7.22
C PRO A 172 4.69 -19.87 6.41
N ALA A 173 5.08 -20.36 5.23
CA ALA A 173 5.84 -19.55 4.29
C ALA A 173 5.05 -18.27 3.94
N VAL A 174 5.71 -17.12 3.95
CA VAL A 174 5.06 -15.81 3.71
C VAL A 174 4.34 -15.78 2.35
N MET A 175 4.93 -16.38 1.31
CA MET A 175 4.30 -16.48 -0.01
C MET A 175 3.01 -17.30 0.03
N SER A 176 2.96 -18.38 0.82
CA SER A 176 1.75 -19.17 1.02
C SER A 176 0.66 -18.36 1.70
N LEU A 177 1.02 -17.59 2.72
CA LEU A 177 0.08 -16.70 3.39
C LEU A 177 -0.50 -15.65 2.41
N VAL A 178 0.34 -14.98 1.62
CA VAL A 178 -0.06 -13.93 0.66
C VAL A 178 -0.96 -14.48 -0.45
N VAL A 179 -0.63 -15.65 -1.02
CA VAL A 179 -1.43 -16.24 -2.11
C VAL A 179 -2.80 -16.67 -1.61
N TRP A 180 -2.86 -17.37 -0.48
CA TRP A 180 -4.13 -17.83 0.07
C TRP A 180 -4.97 -16.69 0.64
N SER A 181 -4.35 -15.61 1.12
CA SER A 181 -5.05 -14.40 1.53
C SER A 181 -5.52 -13.53 0.37
N ALA A 182 -4.94 -13.70 -0.83
CA ALA A 182 -5.37 -13.04 -2.06
C ALA A 182 -6.64 -13.65 -2.66
N LEU A 183 -6.99 -14.89 -2.29
CA LEU A 183 -8.25 -15.53 -2.70
C LEU A 183 -9.46 -14.99 -1.92
N ILE A 184 -9.26 -14.72 -0.63
CA ILE A 184 -10.30 -14.21 0.27
C ILE A 184 -11.01 -12.96 -0.25
N PRO A 185 -10.31 -11.90 -0.71
CA PRO A 185 -10.95 -10.66 -1.12
C PRO A 185 -11.73 -10.75 -2.44
N ILE A 186 -11.52 -11.81 -3.26
CA ILE A 186 -12.15 -11.92 -4.59
C ILE A 186 -13.68 -11.87 -4.48
N VAL A 187 -14.25 -12.74 -3.64
CA VAL A 187 -15.71 -12.80 -3.46
C VAL A 187 -16.27 -11.51 -2.84
N PRO A 188 -15.72 -11.00 -1.71
CA PRO A 188 -16.11 -9.70 -1.17
C PRO A 188 -16.01 -8.54 -2.16
N PHE A 189 -15.00 -8.50 -3.04
CA PHE A 189 -14.87 -7.44 -4.04
C PHE A 189 -16.00 -7.47 -5.07
N PHE A 190 -16.29 -8.64 -5.65
CA PHE A 190 -17.37 -8.76 -6.62
C PHE A 190 -18.74 -8.54 -5.97
N LEU A 191 -18.95 -9.04 -4.75
CA LEU A 191 -20.19 -8.79 -4.01
C LEU A 191 -20.36 -7.32 -3.66
N ALA A 192 -19.31 -6.66 -3.17
CA ALA A 192 -19.36 -5.24 -2.84
C ALA A 192 -19.56 -4.37 -4.09
N SER A 193 -18.95 -4.72 -5.22
CA SER A 193 -19.22 -4.04 -6.49
C SER A 193 -20.67 -4.26 -6.93
N LEU A 194 -21.21 -5.48 -6.78
CA LEU A 194 -22.61 -5.77 -7.12
C LEU A 194 -23.58 -4.97 -6.25
N LEU A 195 -23.28 -4.80 -4.96
CA LEU A 195 -24.12 -4.07 -4.02
C LEU A 195 -24.03 -2.54 -4.17
N LEU A 196 -22.85 -2.01 -4.52
CA LEU A 196 -22.61 -0.55 -4.60
C LEU A 196 -22.82 0.01 -6.01
N ASP A 197 -22.33 -0.68 -7.04
CA ASP A 197 -22.37 -0.23 -8.44
C ASP A 197 -23.56 -0.84 -9.20
N GLY A 198 -24.05 -2.00 -8.77
CA GLY A 198 -25.17 -2.70 -9.40
C GLY A 198 -24.78 -3.52 -10.66
N PRO A 199 -25.62 -4.49 -11.06
CA PRO A 199 -25.30 -5.41 -12.16
C PRO A 199 -25.22 -4.71 -13.52
N ALA A 200 -26.00 -3.65 -13.74
CA ALA A 200 -26.00 -2.90 -14.99
C ALA A 200 -24.66 -2.18 -15.22
N GLN A 201 -24.11 -1.55 -14.18
CA GLN A 201 -22.83 -0.84 -14.30
C GLN A 201 -21.65 -1.81 -14.44
N ILE A 202 -21.68 -2.95 -13.75
CA ILE A 202 -20.67 -4.01 -13.90
C ILE A 202 -20.67 -4.55 -15.33
N THR A 203 -21.84 -4.91 -15.87
CA THR A 203 -21.95 -5.47 -17.22
C THR A 203 -21.51 -4.45 -18.27
N GLN A 204 -21.90 -3.19 -18.13
CA GLN A 204 -21.45 -2.11 -19.02
C GLN A 204 -19.93 -1.94 -18.98
N SER A 205 -19.32 -1.92 -17.79
CA SER A 205 -17.87 -1.80 -17.65
C SER A 205 -17.08 -3.00 -18.17
N LEU A 206 -17.67 -4.19 -18.19
CA LEU A 206 -17.06 -5.38 -18.80
C LEU A 206 -17.16 -5.37 -20.33
N VAL A 207 -18.30 -4.92 -20.87
CA VAL A 207 -18.53 -4.87 -22.32
C VAL A 207 -17.76 -3.72 -22.97
N ALA A 208 -17.69 -2.57 -22.30
CA ALA A 208 -16.99 -1.37 -22.76
C ALA A 208 -15.55 -1.29 -22.22
N ILE A 209 -14.95 -2.42 -21.83
CA ILE A 209 -13.58 -2.42 -21.31
C ILE A 209 -12.61 -1.96 -22.41
N ASP A 210 -11.90 -0.88 -22.15
CA ASP A 210 -10.94 -0.32 -23.10
C ASP A 210 -9.54 -0.88 -22.86
N LEU A 211 -8.67 -0.71 -23.87
CA LEU A 211 -7.30 -1.20 -23.81
C LEU A 211 -6.53 -0.61 -22.62
N THR A 212 -6.83 0.62 -22.20
CA THR A 212 -6.16 1.27 -21.07
C THR A 212 -6.46 0.54 -19.75
N THR A 213 -7.72 0.19 -19.50
CA THR A 213 -8.10 -0.61 -18.32
C THR A 213 -7.49 -2.01 -18.35
N ILE A 214 -7.43 -2.66 -19.53
CA ILE A 214 -6.77 -3.98 -19.68
C ILE A 214 -5.28 -3.89 -19.37
N LEU A 215 -4.56 -2.94 -19.97
CA LEU A 215 -3.13 -2.73 -19.70
C LEU A 215 -2.88 -2.36 -18.24
N SER A 216 -3.76 -1.57 -17.64
CA SER A 216 -3.71 -1.25 -16.22
C SER A 216 -3.87 -2.51 -15.36
N LEU A 217 -4.83 -3.38 -15.66
CA LEU A 217 -5.00 -4.66 -14.95
C LEU A 217 -3.78 -5.56 -15.08
N VAL A 218 -3.22 -5.70 -16.29
CA VAL A 218 -2.01 -6.50 -16.54
C VAL A 218 -0.84 -5.95 -15.73
N TYR A 219 -0.64 -4.64 -15.74
CA TYR A 219 0.38 -3.99 -14.93
C TYR A 219 0.17 -4.23 -13.42
N LEU A 220 -1.04 -4.02 -12.91
CA LEU A 220 -1.34 -4.13 -11.49
C LEU A 220 -1.21 -5.57 -10.98
N ALA A 221 -1.59 -6.56 -11.78
CA ALA A 221 -1.54 -7.98 -11.40
C ALA A 221 -0.12 -8.57 -11.58
N PHE A 222 0.47 -8.43 -12.76
CA PHE A 222 1.72 -9.12 -13.08
C PHE A 222 2.95 -8.30 -12.71
N VAL A 223 3.00 -7.03 -13.12
CA VAL A 223 4.20 -6.19 -12.92
C VAL A 223 4.30 -5.74 -11.48
N ALA A 224 3.27 -5.09 -10.95
CA ALA A 224 3.31 -4.52 -9.61
C ALA A 224 3.23 -5.58 -8.51
N THR A 225 2.37 -6.59 -8.68
CA THR A 225 2.20 -7.64 -7.67
C THR A 225 3.19 -8.79 -7.86
N ILE A 226 3.14 -9.56 -8.95
CA ILE A 226 4.00 -10.76 -9.07
C ILE A 226 5.48 -10.39 -9.17
N VAL A 227 5.87 -9.54 -10.13
CA VAL A 227 7.28 -9.15 -10.33
C VAL A 227 7.78 -8.28 -9.18
N GLY A 228 7.02 -7.25 -8.81
CA GLY A 228 7.38 -6.33 -7.71
C GLY A 228 7.63 -7.04 -6.39
N TYR A 229 6.67 -7.83 -5.90
CA TYR A 229 6.84 -8.57 -4.66
C TYR A 229 7.83 -9.74 -4.80
N GLY A 230 7.96 -10.36 -5.97
CA GLY A 230 8.94 -11.41 -6.21
C GLY A 230 10.38 -10.91 -6.10
N ILE A 231 10.70 -9.79 -6.77
CA ILE A 231 12.02 -9.14 -6.67
C ILE A 231 12.26 -8.68 -5.23
N TRP A 232 11.29 -8.00 -4.63
CA TRP A 232 11.42 -7.48 -3.26
C TRP A 232 11.63 -8.60 -2.23
N GLY A 233 10.86 -9.68 -2.34
CA GLY A 233 11.01 -10.87 -1.50
C GLY A 233 12.36 -11.53 -1.66
N SER A 234 12.86 -11.67 -2.89
CA SER A 234 14.22 -12.17 -3.15
C SER A 234 15.30 -11.27 -2.54
N LEU A 235 15.13 -9.94 -2.61
CA LEU A 235 16.08 -9.00 -2.01
C LEU A 235 16.08 -9.09 -0.48
N LEU A 236 14.92 -9.18 0.15
CA LEU A 236 14.80 -9.39 1.60
C LEU A 236 15.34 -10.76 2.05
N GLY A 237 15.29 -11.77 1.20
CA GLY A 237 15.90 -13.07 1.47
C GLY A 237 17.43 -13.07 1.36
N ARG A 238 18.01 -12.19 0.52
CA ARG A 238 19.46 -12.12 0.26
C ARG A 238 20.19 -11.06 1.08
N TYR A 239 19.48 -10.00 1.51
CA TYR A 239 20.05 -8.86 2.20
C TYR A 239 19.33 -8.60 3.52
N GLU A 240 20.08 -8.01 4.46
CA GLU A 240 19.53 -7.58 5.73
C GLU A 240 18.40 -6.54 5.53
N THR A 241 17.29 -6.71 6.24
CA THR A 241 16.09 -5.88 6.13
C THR A 241 16.38 -4.38 6.24
N TRP A 242 17.35 -3.96 7.06
CA TRP A 242 17.70 -2.56 7.22
C TRP A 242 18.31 -1.91 5.97
N ARG A 243 18.85 -2.70 5.03
CA ARG A 243 19.41 -2.20 3.76
C ARG A 243 18.32 -2.02 2.70
N VAL A 244 17.35 -2.93 2.67
CA VAL A 244 16.31 -2.98 1.63
C VAL A 244 15.09 -2.17 2.04
N ALA A 245 14.61 -2.33 3.28
CA ALA A 245 13.39 -1.70 3.76
C ALA A 245 13.34 -0.18 3.58
N PRO A 246 14.42 0.60 3.80
CA PRO A 246 14.34 2.04 3.61
C PRO A 246 14.17 2.48 2.16
N LEU A 247 14.48 1.63 1.17
CA LEU A 247 14.24 1.96 -0.23
C LEU A 247 12.74 2.11 -0.53
N SER A 248 11.86 1.45 0.25
CA SER A 248 10.42 1.61 0.10
C SER A 248 9.93 3.02 0.46
N LEU A 249 10.72 3.81 1.19
CA LEU A 249 10.42 5.22 1.47
C LEU A 249 10.48 6.09 0.21
N LEU A 250 11.13 5.63 -0.86
CA LEU A 250 11.14 6.31 -2.14
C LEU A 250 9.84 6.09 -2.95
N VAL A 251 9.02 5.10 -2.58
CA VAL A 251 7.74 4.80 -3.26
C VAL A 251 6.80 6.01 -3.29
N PRO A 252 6.49 6.68 -2.16
CA PRO A 252 5.65 7.88 -2.20
C PRO A 252 6.30 9.02 -2.97
N VAL A 253 7.62 9.14 -2.98
CA VAL A 253 8.32 10.17 -3.77
C VAL A 253 8.12 9.93 -5.27
N VAL A 254 8.27 8.67 -5.72
CA VAL A 254 7.98 8.32 -7.12
C VAL A 254 6.49 8.40 -7.41
N GLY A 255 5.61 8.06 -6.48
CA GLY A 255 4.16 8.21 -6.61
C GLY A 255 3.75 9.67 -6.85
N LEU A 256 4.27 10.59 -6.04
CA LEU A 256 4.05 12.04 -6.20
C LEU A 256 4.63 12.56 -7.52
N ALA A 257 5.87 12.20 -7.85
CA ALA A 257 6.52 12.65 -9.08
C ALA A 257 5.84 12.11 -10.34
N SER A 258 5.47 10.83 -10.35
CA SER A 258 4.77 10.22 -11.49
C SER A 258 3.36 10.74 -11.64
N ALA A 259 2.64 11.02 -10.55
CA ALA A 259 1.33 11.66 -10.63
C ALA A 259 1.41 13.09 -11.17
N ALA A 260 2.42 13.86 -10.77
CA ALA A 260 2.65 15.20 -11.32
C ALA A 260 2.97 15.18 -12.82
N VAL A 261 3.76 14.21 -13.29
CA VAL A 261 4.20 14.13 -14.70
C VAL A 261 3.16 13.47 -15.62
N LEU A 262 2.48 12.42 -15.15
CA LEU A 262 1.60 11.61 -16.00
C LEU A 262 0.12 11.98 -15.89
N LEU A 263 -0.28 12.63 -14.80
CA LEU A 263 -1.68 13.01 -14.53
C LEU A 263 -1.87 14.52 -14.37
N ASP A 264 -0.80 15.30 -14.59
CA ASP A 264 -0.77 16.75 -14.36
C ASP A 264 -1.27 17.15 -12.96
N GLU A 265 -1.08 16.28 -11.96
CA GLU A 265 -1.49 16.54 -10.58
C GLU A 265 -0.58 17.58 -9.93
N THR A 266 -1.10 18.79 -9.71
CA THR A 266 -0.41 19.83 -8.94
C THR A 266 -0.80 19.78 -7.48
N LEU A 267 0.19 19.72 -6.60
CA LEU A 267 -0.02 19.82 -5.16
C LEU A 267 0.13 21.26 -4.72
N SER A 268 -0.74 21.69 -3.82
CA SER A 268 -0.61 23.00 -3.22
C SER A 268 0.54 23.08 -2.23
N GLY A 269 0.96 24.30 -1.88
CA GLY A 269 2.02 24.52 -0.90
C GLY A 269 1.72 23.85 0.46
N LEU A 270 0.46 23.87 0.89
CA LEU A 270 0.04 23.19 2.13
C LEU A 270 0.10 21.67 1.98
N GLN A 271 -0.31 21.13 0.83
CA GLN A 271 -0.21 19.69 0.56
C GLN A 271 1.24 19.21 0.54
N LEU A 272 2.15 19.98 -0.05
CA LEU A 272 3.58 19.71 -0.05
C LEU A 272 4.15 19.76 1.37
N LEU A 273 3.76 20.75 2.17
CA LEU A 273 4.19 20.86 3.57
C LEU A 273 3.74 19.64 4.39
N GLY A 274 2.46 19.26 4.28
CA GLY A 274 1.93 18.06 4.93
C GLY A 274 2.65 16.79 4.47
N ALA A 275 2.97 16.69 3.17
CA ALA A 275 3.73 15.58 2.62
C ALA A 275 5.15 15.49 3.19
N LEU A 276 5.86 16.61 3.27
CA LEU A 276 7.20 16.68 3.85
C LEU A 276 7.20 16.28 5.33
N LEU A 277 6.19 16.72 6.09
CA LEU A 277 6.04 16.37 7.51
C LEU A 277 5.81 14.87 7.71
N ILE A 278 4.94 14.26 6.91
CA ILE A 278 4.69 12.80 6.96
C ILE A 278 5.96 12.03 6.57
N MET A 279 6.65 12.45 5.51
CA MET A 279 7.91 11.83 5.08
C MET A 279 9.00 11.96 6.14
N ALA A 280 9.14 13.13 6.77
CA ALA A 280 10.09 13.35 7.85
C ALA A 280 9.77 12.48 9.07
N GLY A 281 8.50 12.41 9.48
CA GLY A 281 8.05 11.54 10.56
C GLY A 281 8.35 10.07 10.27
N LEU A 282 8.15 9.63 9.03
CA LEU A 282 8.39 8.24 8.62
C LEU A 282 9.90 7.93 8.58
N TYR A 283 10.71 8.87 8.10
CA TYR A 283 12.16 8.77 8.13
C TYR A 283 12.68 8.63 9.57
N ILE A 284 12.23 9.48 10.50
CA ILE A 284 12.60 9.42 11.92
C ILE A 284 12.13 8.09 12.55
N ASN A 285 10.98 7.59 12.14
CA ASN A 285 10.48 6.30 12.61
C ASN A 285 11.42 5.14 12.21
N VAL A 286 11.79 5.08 10.93
CA VAL A 286 12.62 4.01 10.36
C VAL A 286 14.08 4.10 10.84
N PHE A 287 14.69 5.28 10.78
CA PHE A 287 16.12 5.47 11.06
C PHE A 287 16.43 5.94 12.49
N GLY A 288 15.45 6.48 13.20
CA GLY A 288 15.68 7.21 14.45
C GLY A 288 16.39 8.55 14.25
N PHE A 289 16.87 9.14 15.33
CA PHE A 289 17.71 10.36 15.29
C PHE A 289 19.13 10.14 14.75
N ARG A 290 19.41 8.97 14.15
CA ARG A 290 20.69 8.71 13.52
C ARG A 290 20.73 9.41 12.16
N LEU A 291 20.84 10.74 12.20
CA LEU A 291 21.60 11.46 11.19
C LEU A 291 22.96 10.78 11.13
N ARG A 292 23.22 10.13 10.01
CA ARG A 292 24.42 9.34 9.74
C ARG A 292 25.63 10.20 10.16
N LYS A 293 26.28 9.88 11.28
CA LYS A 293 27.70 10.19 11.43
C LYS A 293 28.35 9.45 10.27
N VAL A 294 28.69 10.19 9.23
CA VAL A 294 29.65 9.74 8.22
C VAL A 294 30.87 9.34 9.02
N ALA A 295 31.05 8.04 9.22
CA ALA A 295 32.22 7.52 9.87
C ALA A 295 33.40 7.90 8.97
N SER A 296 34.15 8.90 9.44
CA SER A 296 35.53 9.15 9.06
C SER A 296 36.25 7.81 9.01
N VAL A 297 36.53 7.32 7.80
CA VAL A 297 37.51 6.26 7.59
C VAL A 297 38.87 6.88 7.95
N LYS A 298 39.31 6.66 9.18
CA LYS A 298 40.73 6.73 9.56
C LYS A 298 41.18 5.29 9.79
N GLY A 299 42.24 4.91 9.11
CA GLY A 299 42.86 3.59 9.11
C GLY A 299 43.43 3.33 7.74
#